data_AF-A0AB74AV28-F1
#
_entry.id   AF-A0AB74AV28-F1
#
_cell.length_a   1.000
_cell.length_b   1.000
_cell.length_c   1.000
_cell.angle_alpha   90.00
_cell.angle_beta   90.00
_cell.angle_gamma   90.00
#
_symmetry.space_group_name_H-M   'P 1'
#
loop_
_entity.id
_entity.type
_entity.pdbx_description
1 polymer ?
#
loop_
_entity_poly.entity_id
_entity_poly.type
_entity_poly.pdbx_seq_one_letter_code
_entity_poly.pdbx_strand_id
1 'polypeptide(L)'
;MIKRTLVPNKGELGILLVALACLPGIASADWLTTLNQWGSNIRLGIYTLAGTLGLVCLIWSGAQWLIARSTGDRSHTFMDYLQQVGVILVVGASVVLGTAAWQVFGTGVPG
;
A
#
# COMPACT_ATOMS: atom_id res chain seq x y z
N MET A 1 -15.01 -61.65 -9.32
CA MET A 1 -13.97 -60.61 -9.24
C MET A 1 -13.62 -60.17 -10.66
N ILE A 2 -14.16 -59.03 -11.12
CA ILE A 2 -13.91 -58.52 -12.47
C ILE A 2 -12.71 -57.56 -12.39
N LYS A 3 -11.58 -57.95 -13.00
CA LYS A 3 -10.42 -57.08 -13.17
C LYS A 3 -10.78 -55.99 -14.19
N ARG A 4 -11.06 -54.77 -13.74
CA ARG A 4 -11.16 -53.60 -14.63
C ARG A 4 -9.78 -52.99 -14.80
N THR A 5 -9.20 -53.17 -15.98
CA THR A 5 -8.05 -52.41 -16.46
C THR A 5 -8.44 -50.94 -16.57
N LEU A 6 -7.75 -50.07 -15.83
CA LEU A 6 -7.88 -48.61 -15.82
C LEU A 6 -7.33 -47.98 -17.12
N VAL A 7 -7.79 -48.43 -18.29
CA VAL A 7 -7.48 -47.76 -19.56
C VAL A 7 -8.72 -46.94 -19.94
N PRO A 8 -8.71 -45.62 -19.71
CA PRO A 8 -9.88 -44.78 -19.94
C PRO A 8 -10.24 -44.76 -21.43
N ASN A 9 -11.53 -44.87 -21.74
CA ASN A 9 -12.00 -44.81 -23.12
C ASN A 9 -11.93 -43.36 -23.65
N LYS A 10 -11.85 -43.17 -24.97
CA LYS A 10 -11.71 -41.84 -25.63
C LYS A 10 -12.79 -40.84 -25.19
N GLY A 11 -14.00 -41.32 -24.91
CA GLY A 11 -15.11 -40.52 -24.38
C GLY A 11 -14.92 -40.10 -22.92
N GLU A 12 -14.36 -40.98 -22.08
CA GLU A 12 -14.05 -40.67 -20.67
C GLU A 12 -12.91 -39.66 -20.59
N LEU A 13 -11.89 -39.77 -21.45
CA LEU A 13 -10.83 -38.76 -21.61
C LEU A 13 -11.38 -37.40 -22.04
N GLY A 14 -12.36 -37.37 -22.94
CA GLY A 14 -13.03 -36.14 -23.37
C GLY A 14 -13.79 -35.46 -22.24
N ILE A 15 -14.52 -36.23 -21.43
CA ILE A 15 -15.25 -35.70 -20.26
C ILE A 15 -14.27 -35.21 -19.20
N LEU A 16 -13.16 -35.92 -18.98
CA LEU A 16 -12.11 -35.52 -18.05
C LEU A 16 -11.42 -34.23 -18.51
N LEU A 17 -11.15 -34.06 -19.80
CA LEU A 17 -10.61 -32.82 -20.38
C LEU A 17 -11.58 -31.64 -20.25
N VAL A 18 -12.87 -31.88 -20.47
CA VAL A 18 -13.90 -30.85 -20.28
C VAL A 18 -14.04 -30.49 -18.80
N ALA A 19 -14.02 -31.47 -17.89
CA ALA A 19 -14.02 -31.23 -16.45
C ALA A 19 -12.76 -30.48 -15.99
N LEU A 20 -11.59 -30.78 -16.56
CA LEU A 20 -10.32 -30.09 -16.31
C LEU A 20 -10.29 -28.67 -16.89
N ALA A 21 -10.94 -28.44 -18.03
CA ALA A 21 -11.12 -27.11 -18.62
C ALA A 21 -12.16 -26.27 -17.84
N CYS A 22 -13.09 -26.92 -17.15
CA CYS A 22 -14.11 -26.30 -16.31
C CYS A 22 -13.70 -26.10 -14.84
N LEU A 23 -12.45 -26.41 -14.46
CA LEU A 23 -11.87 -26.19 -13.13
C LEU A 23 -10.52 -25.46 -13.30
N PRO A 24 -10.10 -24.47 -12.48
CA PRO A 24 -10.77 -23.43 -11.74
C PRO A 24 -10.41 -22.05 -12.34
N GLY A 25 -10.45 -21.89 -13.67
CA GLY A 25 -10.32 -20.55 -14.28
C GLY A 25 -11.48 -19.61 -13.90
N ILE A 26 -12.57 -20.19 -13.38
CA ILE A 26 -13.84 -19.51 -13.04
C ILE A 26 -14.17 -19.64 -11.53
N ALA A 27 -13.45 -20.49 -10.78
CA ALA A 27 -13.76 -20.80 -9.39
C ALA A 27 -12.62 -20.37 -8.46
N SER A 28 -12.74 -19.17 -7.88
CA SER A 28 -11.85 -18.55 -6.87
C SER A 28 -10.44 -18.22 -7.39
N ALA A 29 -10.04 -16.96 -7.58
CA ALA A 29 -9.66 -16.08 -6.46
C ALA A 29 -9.38 -14.63 -6.90
N ASP A 30 -9.98 -14.12 -7.98
CA ASP A 30 -9.58 -12.79 -8.51
C ASP A 30 -10.04 -11.59 -7.65
N TRP A 31 -10.97 -11.84 -6.72
CA TRP A 31 -11.44 -10.86 -5.76
C TRP A 31 -10.37 -10.53 -4.71
N LEU A 32 -9.48 -11.48 -4.36
CA LEU A 32 -8.39 -11.28 -3.40
C LEU A 32 -7.26 -10.44 -4.02
N THR A 33 -6.92 -10.70 -5.29
CA THR A 33 -6.01 -9.86 -6.07
C THR A 33 -6.56 -8.45 -6.21
N THR A 34 -7.85 -8.33 -6.57
CA THR A 34 -8.53 -7.04 -6.66
C THR A 34 -8.52 -6.30 -5.32
N LEU A 35 -8.85 -6.95 -4.20
CA LEU A 35 -8.79 -6.35 -2.86
C LEU A 35 -7.39 -5.90 -2.46
N ASN A 36 -6.36 -6.72 -2.73
CA ASN A 36 -4.98 -6.35 -2.46
C ASN A 36 -4.55 -5.14 -3.31
N GLN A 37 -5.00 -5.07 -4.57
CA GLN A 37 -4.74 -3.95 -5.45
C GLN A 37 -5.42 -2.67 -4.95
N TRP A 38 -6.70 -2.73 -4.53
CA TRP A 38 -7.38 -1.60 -3.90
C TRP A 38 -6.71 -1.16 -2.60
N GLY A 39 -6.32 -2.11 -1.74
CA GLY A 39 -5.60 -1.83 -0.49
C GLY A 39 -4.26 -1.14 -0.75
N SER A 40 -3.51 -1.61 -1.75
CA SER A 40 -2.25 -0.99 -2.16
C SER A 40 -2.46 0.43 -2.70
N ASN A 41 -3.45 0.62 -3.58
CA ASN A 41 -3.79 1.92 -4.17
C ASN A 41 -4.24 2.93 -3.12
N ILE A 42 -5.09 2.53 -2.16
CA ILE A 42 -5.53 3.38 -1.05
C ILE A 42 -4.33 3.79 -0.20
N ARG A 43 -3.45 2.85 0.13
CA ARG A 43 -2.24 3.11 0.92
C ARG A 43 -1.32 4.10 0.20
N LEU A 44 -1.10 3.91 -1.10
CA LEU A 44 -0.34 4.83 -1.95
C LEU A 44 -0.99 6.21 -1.98
N GLY A 45 -2.32 6.28 -2.15
CA GLY A 45 -3.08 7.53 -2.13
C GLY A 45 -2.97 8.29 -0.81
N ILE A 46 -3.01 7.59 0.33
CA ILE A 46 -2.86 8.22 1.65
C ILE A 46 -1.42 8.75 1.82
N TYR A 47 -0.40 8.02 1.38
CA TYR A 47 0.98 8.51 1.44
C TYR A 47 1.23 9.73 0.56
N THR A 48 0.67 9.75 -0.65
CA THR A 48 0.81 10.91 -1.55
C THR A 48 0.06 12.11 -0.98
N LEU A 49 -1.14 11.94 -0.44
CA LEU A 49 -1.90 13.01 0.24
C LEU A 49 -1.17 13.54 1.48
N ALA A 50 -0.63 12.66 2.31
CA ALA A 50 0.14 13.08 3.49
C ALA A 50 1.40 13.87 3.07
N GLY A 51 2.09 13.42 2.02
CA GLY A 51 3.27 14.10 1.48
C GLY A 51 2.94 15.48 0.91
N THR A 52 1.87 15.60 0.12
CA THR A 52 1.47 16.89 -0.46
C THR A 52 1.02 17.87 0.62
N LEU A 53 0.24 17.44 1.62
CA LEU A 53 -0.15 18.27 2.75
C LEU A 53 1.07 18.75 3.55
N GLY A 54 2.03 17.86 3.82
CA GLY A 54 3.28 18.22 4.50
C GLY A 54 4.09 19.27 3.73
N LEU A 55 4.19 19.12 2.40
CA LEU A 55 4.86 20.10 1.54
C LEU A 55 4.14 21.45 1.53
N VAL A 56 2.81 21.46 1.44
CA VAL A 56 2.01 22.70 1.47
C VAL A 56 2.24 23.44 2.80
N CYS A 57 2.25 22.71 3.93
CA CYS A 57 2.55 23.29 5.24
C CYS A 57 3.94 23.93 5.29
N LEU A 58 4.97 23.27 4.74
CA LEU A 58 6.33 23.82 4.68
C LEU A 58 6.43 25.07 3.81
N ILE A 59 5.80 25.05 2.64
CA ILE A 59 5.78 26.20 1.73
C ILE A 59 5.09 27.39 2.41
N TRP A 60 3.97 27.14 3.08
CA TRP A 60 3.23 28.18 3.78
C TRP A 60 4.04 28.82 4.92
N SER A 61 4.69 27.99 5.75
CA SER A 61 5.56 28.48 6.82
C SER A 61 6.74 29.31 6.28
N GLY A 62 7.36 28.83 5.20
CA GLY A 62 8.44 29.58 4.52
C GLY A 62 7.96 30.93 3.98
N ALA A 63 6.75 30.97 3.40
CA ALA A 63 6.16 32.21 2.92
C ALA A 63 5.90 33.21 4.06
N GLN A 64 5.31 32.75 5.18
CA GLN A 64 5.09 33.58 6.36
C GLN A 64 6.39 34.13 6.94
N TRP A 65 7.45 33.33 6.96
CA TRP A 65 8.77 33.77 7.42
C TRP A 65 9.39 34.86 6.53
N LEU A 66 9.28 34.71 5.21
CA LEU A 66 9.73 35.73 4.26
C LEU A 66 8.93 37.03 4.41
N ILE A 67 7.60 36.93 4.59
CA ILE A 67 6.72 38.07 4.83
C ILE A 67 7.15 38.80 6.11
N ALA A 68 7.31 38.08 7.23
CA ALA A 68 7.73 38.66 8.51
C ALA A 68 9.03 39.46 8.38
N ARG A 69 10.03 38.94 7.66
CA ARG A 69 11.27 39.68 7.39
C ARG A 69 11.09 40.90 6.50
N SER A 70 10.24 40.80 5.49
CA SER A 70 9.96 41.93 4.59
C SER A 70 9.24 43.08 5.30
N THR A 71 8.46 42.78 6.34
CA THR A 71 7.68 43.76 7.12
C THR A 71 8.40 44.22 8.39
N GLY A 72 9.55 43.63 8.74
CA GLY A 72 10.26 43.91 10.00
C GLY A 72 9.57 43.32 11.24
N ASP A 73 8.62 42.41 11.03
CA ASP A 73 7.87 41.73 12.09
C ASP A 73 8.61 40.47 12.56
N ARG A 74 8.43 40.10 13.84
CA ARG A 74 8.97 38.87 14.44
C ARG A 74 7.90 37.83 14.74
N SER A 75 6.68 38.02 14.25
CA SER A 75 5.55 37.09 14.42
C SER A 75 5.83 35.67 13.90
N HIS A 76 6.69 35.52 12.90
CA HIS A 76 7.13 34.21 12.42
C HIS A 76 8.64 34.17 12.22
N THR A 77 9.29 33.22 12.90
CA THR A 77 10.74 33.11 12.95
C THR A 77 11.24 31.89 12.18
N PHE A 78 12.54 31.87 11.92
CA PHE A 78 13.18 30.70 11.29
C PHE A 78 13.06 29.45 12.18
N MET A 79 12.98 29.62 13.50
CA MET A 79 12.81 28.51 14.43
C MET A 79 11.45 27.85 14.29
N ASP A 80 10.40 28.61 13.99
CA ASP A 80 9.06 28.07 13.76
C ASP A 80 9.04 27.20 12.49
N TYR A 81 9.74 27.65 11.45
CA TYR A 81 9.95 26.86 10.23
C TYR A 81 10.71 25.55 10.52
N LEU A 82 11.82 25.61 11.24
CA LEU A 82 12.60 24.42 11.61
C LEU A 82 11.80 23.45 12.49
N GLN A 83 10.98 23.96 13.40
CA GLN A 83 10.10 23.14 14.21
C GLN A 83 9.08 22.40 13.33
N GLN A 84 8.54 23.07 12.31
CA GLN A 84 7.59 22.45 11.39
C GLN A 84 8.26 21.38 10.49
N VAL A 85 9.49 21.63 10.02
CA VAL A 85 10.33 20.61 9.38
C VAL A 85 10.57 19.42 10.31
N GLY A 86 10.91 19.67 11.57
CA GLY A 86 11.15 18.65 12.58
C GLY A 86 9.93 17.77 12.82
N VAL A 87 8.74 18.37 12.96
CA VAL A 87 7.48 17.62 13.11
C VAL A 87 7.22 16.73 11.90
N ILE A 88 7.39 17.22 10.68
CA ILE A 88 7.19 16.43 9.46
C ILE A 88 8.18 15.27 9.38
N LEU A 89 9.44 15.49 9.76
CA LEU A 89 10.46 14.44 9.82
C LEU A 89 10.11 13.35 10.84
N VAL A 90 9.67 13.74 12.04
CA VAL A 90 9.30 12.79 13.10
C VAL A 90 8.07 11.97 12.69
N VAL A 91 7.06 12.62 12.12
CA VAL A 91 5.85 11.94 11.63
C VAL A 91 6.19 11.02 10.44
N GLY A 92 7.01 11.46 9.50
CA GLY A 92 7.47 10.62 8.39
C GLY A 92 8.27 9.42 8.88
N ALA A 93 9.19 9.63 9.81
CA ALA A 93 10.01 8.56 10.39
C ALA A 93 9.16 7.55 11.16
N SER A 94 8.16 7.98 11.93
CA SER A 94 7.29 7.06 12.67
C SER A 94 6.45 6.19 11.73
N VAL A 95 5.98 6.73 10.60
CA VAL A 95 5.27 5.96 9.56
C VAL A 95 6.18 4.92 8.91
N VAL A 96 7.44 5.26 8.62
CA VAL A 96 8.43 4.34 8.06
C VAL A 96 8.76 3.23 9.06
N LEU A 97 9.03 3.59 10.32
CA LEU A 97 9.31 2.63 11.39
C LEU A 97 8.13 1.72 11.67
N GLY A 98 6.91 2.26 11.74
CA GLY A 98 5.68 1.48 11.89
C GLY A 98 5.46 0.52 10.72
N THR A 99 5.75 0.96 9.50
CA THR A 99 5.71 0.10 8.30
C THR A 99 6.75 -1.02 8.37
N ALA A 100 7.98 -0.72 8.77
CA ALA A 100 9.05 -1.71 8.93
C ALA A 100 8.70 -2.72 10.04
N ALA A 101 8.19 -2.25 11.18
CA ALA A 101 7.72 -3.11 12.26
C ALA A 101 6.58 -4.03 11.82
N TRP A 102 5.65 -3.53 10.99
CA TRP A 102 4.59 -4.37 10.42
C TRP A 102 5.13 -5.48 9.52
N GLN A 103 6.20 -5.23 8.75
CA GLN A 103 6.83 -6.29 7.94
C GLN A 103 7.43 -7.40 8.80
N VAL A 104 7.99 -7.05 9.97
CA VAL A 104 8.63 -8.00 10.89
C VAL A 104 7.60 -8.76 11.75
N PHE A 105 6.57 -8.07 12.24
CA PHE A 105 5.66 -8.64 13.25
C PHE A 105 4.23 -8.90 12.75
N GLY A 106 3.80 -8.21 11.69
CA GLY A 106 2.39 -8.19 11.25
C GLY A 106 2.06 -9.12 10.09
N THR A 107 3.05 -9.76 9.46
CA THR A 107 2.83 -10.56 8.24
C THR A 107 2.36 -11.98 8.52
N GLY A 108 2.47 -12.49 9.76
CA GLY A 108 1.99 -13.82 10.14
C GLY A 108 2.62 -15.01 9.38
N VAL A 109 3.59 -14.74 8.50
CA VAL A 109 4.37 -15.73 7.76
C VAL A 109 5.75 -15.79 8.44
N PRO A 110 6.08 -16.88 9.14
CA PRO A 110 7.44 -17.09 9.60
C PRO A 110 8.34 -17.25 8.36
N GLY A 111 9.47 -16.54 8.36
CA GLY A 111 10.53 -16.73 7.37
C GLY A 111 11.16 -18.12 7.43
#